data_AF-A0A9P9BNK6-F1
#
_entry.id   AF-A0A9P9BNK6-F1
#
_cell.length_a   1.000
_cell.length_b   1.000
_cell.length_c   1.000
_cell.angle_alpha   90.00
_cell.angle_beta   90.00
_cell.angle_gamma   90.00
#
_symmetry.space_group_name_H-M   'P 1'
#
loop_
_entity.id
_entity.type
_entity.pdbx_description
1 polymer ?
#
loop_
_entity_poly.entity_id
_entity_poly.type
_entity_poly.pdbx_seq_one_letter_code
_entity_poly.pdbx_strand_id
1 'polypeptide(L)'
;MSLYGPSVVIPLYSVLMAVGLASTGTRVWIRVSQSRDSLGIDDALIIAGVVIMVAVNGMQYYNALVGTGGEAVTDPDTKAQAVVASRKIDWSMIVIEKAAFGAVKLSFLFFYRRIFNVWPTFRRINHALMAIVFAWALAFMISDILICGTHPELIWGYDQTIARAQCGNRGAQLLAFSVTSVATDIAVLTLPIVYIGRLQMSRKSKLAASMVFLCGSLSTGASILRMIFLIVSYPVGRLGFAYSPPPQEETPLVLKAFNPTEGLLSSLFSVFHYPGSQAIICNKRKGYVYSGKHLP
;
A
#
# COMPACT_ATOMS: atom_id res chain seq x y z
N MET A 1 9.13 -0.52 10.35
CA MET A 1 8.09 0.49 10.63
C MET A 1 6.82 -0.25 11.01
N SER A 2 6.65 -0.61 12.29
CA SER A 2 5.48 -1.35 12.76
C SER A 2 4.80 -0.56 13.88
N LEU A 3 3.87 0.32 13.47
CA LEU A 3 3.06 1.18 14.34
C LEU A 3 2.01 0.37 15.13
N TYR A 4 1.79 -0.88 14.74
CA TYR A 4 0.75 -1.75 15.25
C TYR A 4 1.33 -3.14 15.47
N GLY A 5 0.92 -3.77 16.58
CA GLY A 5 1.30 -5.14 16.87
C GLY A 5 0.80 -6.10 15.79
N PRO A 6 1.32 -7.33 15.77
CA PRO A 6 0.96 -8.33 14.75
C PRO A 6 -0.55 -8.61 14.74
N SER A 7 -1.20 -8.47 15.89
CA SER A 7 -2.65 -8.63 16.11
C SER A 7 -3.55 -7.69 15.29
N VAL A 8 -3.02 -6.56 14.82
CA VAL A 8 -3.78 -5.59 14.02
C VAL A 8 -3.36 -5.65 12.55
N VAL A 9 -2.06 -5.79 12.31
CA VAL A 9 -1.51 -5.84 10.95
C VAL A 9 -2.01 -7.09 10.23
N ILE A 10 -1.91 -8.27 10.85
CA ILE A 10 -2.22 -9.53 10.16
C ILE A 10 -3.69 -9.60 9.71
N PRO A 11 -4.71 -9.30 10.56
CA PRO A 11 -6.11 -9.37 10.13
C PRO A 11 -6.45 -8.37 9.02
N LEU A 12 -5.98 -7.13 9.12
CA LEU A 12 -6.26 -6.08 8.14
C LEU A 12 -5.75 -6.48 6.75
N TYR A 13 -4.48 -6.88 6.66
CA TYR A 13 -3.88 -7.30 5.38
C TYR A 13 -4.53 -8.59 4.85
N SER A 14 -4.94 -9.51 5.74
CA SER A 14 -5.62 -10.75 5.36
C SER A 14 -6.99 -10.49 4.71
N VAL A 15 -7.80 -9.60 5.30
CA VAL A 15 -9.12 -9.24 4.75
C VAL A 15 -8.96 -8.57 3.38
N LEU A 16 -8.05 -7.61 3.26
CA LEU A 16 -7.82 -6.90 1.99
C LEU A 16 -7.29 -7.85 0.89
N MET A 17 -6.38 -8.76 1.26
CA MET A 17 -5.89 -9.79 0.35
C MET A 17 -7.01 -10.74 -0.11
N ALA A 18 -7.86 -11.20 0.81
CA ALA A 18 -8.97 -12.08 0.48
C ALA A 18 -9.96 -11.43 -0.50
N VAL A 19 -10.28 -10.15 -0.30
CA VAL A 19 -11.11 -9.37 -1.24
C VAL A 19 -10.41 -9.23 -2.60
N GLY A 20 -9.10 -8.96 -2.62
CA GLY A 20 -8.31 -8.88 -3.86
C GLY A 20 -8.31 -10.19 -4.65
N LEU A 21 -8.05 -11.31 -3.97
CA LEU A 21 -8.08 -12.66 -4.54
C LEU A 21 -9.46 -13.05 -5.04
N ALA A 22 -10.51 -12.82 -4.25
CA ALA A 22 -11.88 -13.12 -4.65
C ALA A 22 -12.30 -12.30 -5.88
N SER A 23 -11.96 -11.01 -5.92
CA SER A 23 -12.27 -10.14 -7.06
C SER A 23 -11.58 -10.59 -8.36
N THR A 24 -10.30 -10.97 -8.27
CA THR A 24 -9.52 -11.44 -9.43
C THR A 24 -9.94 -12.85 -9.84
N GLY A 25 -10.16 -13.73 -8.87
CA GLY A 25 -10.65 -15.09 -9.10
C GLY A 25 -12.01 -15.08 -9.80
N THR A 26 -12.93 -14.20 -9.38
CA THR A 26 -14.24 -14.03 -10.03
C THR A 26 -14.08 -13.56 -11.48
N ARG A 27 -13.17 -12.61 -11.74
CA ARG A 27 -12.88 -12.13 -13.11
C ARG A 27 -12.34 -13.23 -14.02
N VAL A 28 -11.36 -14.00 -13.54
CA VAL A 28 -10.78 -15.12 -14.30
C VAL A 28 -11.82 -16.21 -14.51
N TRP A 29 -12.60 -16.56 -13.48
CA TRP A 29 -13.64 -17.57 -13.56
C TRP A 29 -14.74 -17.20 -14.56
N ILE A 30 -15.24 -15.96 -14.54
CA ILE A 30 -16.25 -15.49 -15.51
C ILE A 30 -15.71 -15.59 -16.95
N ARG A 31 -14.44 -15.31 -17.17
CA ARG A 31 -13.83 -15.39 -18.52
C ARG A 31 -13.65 -16.82 -18.99
N VAL A 32 -13.04 -17.66 -18.17
CA VAL A 32 -12.74 -19.05 -18.54
C VAL A 32 -14.02 -19.90 -18.62
N SER A 33 -14.94 -19.74 -17.66
CA SER A 33 -16.15 -20.57 -17.56
C SER A 33 -17.30 -20.05 -18.41
N GLN A 34 -17.68 -18.77 -18.28
CA GLN A 34 -18.88 -18.24 -18.96
C GLN A 34 -18.62 -17.69 -20.35
N SER A 35 -17.43 -17.13 -20.60
CA SER A 35 -17.15 -16.45 -21.87
C SER A 35 -16.39 -17.33 -22.88
N ARG A 36 -15.71 -18.40 -22.41
CA ARG A 36 -14.83 -19.28 -23.23
C ARG A 36 -13.85 -18.51 -24.12
N ASP A 37 -13.45 -17.33 -23.67
CA ASP A 37 -12.49 -16.48 -24.37
C ASP A 37 -11.07 -16.89 -24.01
N SER A 38 -10.14 -16.74 -24.95
CA SER A 38 -8.70 -16.90 -24.67
C SER A 38 -8.22 -15.82 -23.69
N LEU A 39 -7.30 -16.22 -22.81
CA LEU A 39 -6.65 -15.34 -21.84
C LEU A 39 -5.89 -14.25 -22.60
N GLY A 40 -6.23 -13.00 -22.31
CA GLY A 40 -5.55 -11.84 -22.90
C GLY A 40 -4.32 -11.43 -22.10
N ILE A 41 -3.54 -10.50 -22.66
CA ILE A 41 -2.42 -9.85 -21.96
C ILE A 41 -2.92 -9.14 -20.68
N ASP A 42 -4.15 -8.64 -20.68
CA ASP A 42 -4.80 -8.07 -19.51
C ASP A 42 -4.99 -9.08 -18.37
N ASP A 43 -5.32 -10.33 -18.68
CA ASP A 43 -5.43 -11.41 -17.68
C ASP A 43 -4.05 -11.82 -17.13
N ALA A 44 -3.04 -11.90 -18.00
CA ALA A 44 -1.68 -12.22 -17.57
C ALA A 44 -1.12 -11.16 -16.61
N LEU A 45 -1.35 -9.88 -16.90
CA LEU A 45 -0.88 -8.76 -16.05
C LEU A 45 -1.58 -8.71 -14.70
N ILE A 46 -2.89 -8.97 -14.63
CA ILE A 46 -3.60 -9.00 -13.35
C ILE A 46 -3.19 -10.20 -12.49
N ILE A 47 -2.98 -11.36 -13.11
CA ILE A 47 -2.48 -12.56 -12.40
C ILE A 47 -1.06 -12.28 -11.87
N ALA A 48 -0.17 -11.73 -12.70
CA ALA A 48 1.17 -11.35 -12.26
C ALA A 48 1.12 -10.34 -11.10
N GLY A 49 0.26 -9.32 -11.19
CA GLY A 49 0.06 -8.33 -10.11
C GLY A 49 -0.42 -8.98 -8.81
N VAL A 50 -1.36 -9.92 -8.87
CA VAL A 50 -1.85 -10.66 -7.71
C VAL A 50 -0.76 -11.54 -7.09
N VAL A 51 0.02 -12.26 -7.90
CA VAL A 51 1.14 -13.08 -7.41
C VAL A 51 2.15 -12.21 -6.66
N ILE A 52 2.49 -11.05 -7.22
CA ILE A 52 3.38 -10.08 -6.56
C ILE A 52 2.77 -9.59 -5.24
N MET A 53 1.48 -9.22 -5.23
CA MET A 53 0.83 -8.77 -3.99
C MET A 53 0.78 -9.85 -2.91
N VAL A 54 0.54 -11.11 -3.27
CA VAL A 54 0.57 -12.24 -2.33
C VAL A 54 1.97 -12.38 -1.72
N ALA A 55 3.01 -12.30 -2.54
CA ALA A 55 4.40 -12.35 -2.05
C ALA A 55 4.70 -11.19 -1.09
N VAL A 56 4.28 -9.96 -1.44
CA VAL A 56 4.45 -8.77 -0.58
C VAL A 56 3.71 -8.92 0.76
N ASN A 57 2.51 -9.48 0.76
CA ASN A 57 1.78 -9.73 2.01
C ASN A 57 2.43 -10.84 2.85
N GLY A 58 2.96 -11.88 2.22
CA GLY A 58 3.75 -12.91 2.91
C GLY A 58 4.98 -12.31 3.61
N MET A 59 5.70 -11.43 2.93
CA MET A 59 6.81 -10.67 3.51
C MET A 59 6.35 -9.79 4.69
N GLN A 60 5.18 -9.15 4.58
CA GLN A 60 4.60 -8.35 5.67
C GLN A 60 4.28 -9.21 6.90
N TYR A 61 3.72 -10.40 6.71
CA TYR A 61 3.42 -11.33 7.79
C TYR A 61 4.68 -11.82 8.48
N TYR A 62 5.69 -12.18 7.69
CA TYR A 62 6.99 -12.56 8.25
C TYR A 62 7.61 -11.41 9.05
N ASN A 63 7.57 -10.17 8.53
CA ASN A 63 8.07 -9.00 9.25
C ASN A 63 7.27 -8.69 10.53
N ALA A 64 5.96 -8.98 10.53
CA ALA A 64 5.11 -8.81 11.70
C ALA A 64 5.40 -9.87 12.78
N LEU A 65 5.64 -11.13 12.39
CA LEU A 65 5.84 -12.25 13.32
C LEU A 65 7.28 -12.37 13.85
N VAL A 66 8.27 -12.12 12.99
CA VAL A 66 9.70 -12.38 13.27
C VAL A 66 10.53 -11.10 13.30
N GLY A 67 10.10 -10.07 12.56
CA GLY A 67 10.75 -8.76 12.60
C GLY A 67 10.46 -8.03 13.90
N THR A 68 10.78 -6.74 13.95
CA THR A 68 10.55 -5.94 15.17
C THR A 68 9.08 -5.74 15.51
N GLY A 69 8.13 -6.17 14.65
CA GLY A 69 6.72 -6.52 14.92
C GLY A 69 5.83 -5.55 15.69
N GLY A 70 6.35 -4.46 16.24
CA GLY A 70 5.77 -3.71 17.34
C GLY A 70 6.17 -4.20 18.74
N GLU A 71 6.91 -5.30 18.89
CA GLU A 71 7.39 -5.78 20.19
C GLU A 71 8.84 -5.37 20.45
N ALA A 72 9.08 -4.79 21.63
CA ALA A 72 10.41 -4.38 22.04
C ALA A 72 11.26 -5.62 22.32
N VAL A 73 12.11 -6.01 21.37
CA VAL A 73 13.23 -6.92 21.65
C VAL A 73 14.03 -6.31 22.80
N THR A 74 14.04 -7.00 23.94
CA THR A 74 14.62 -6.54 25.21
C THR A 74 16.13 -6.64 25.23
N ASP A 75 16.70 -7.54 24.43
CA ASP A 75 18.14 -7.72 24.28
C ASP A 75 18.74 -6.76 23.24
N PRO A 76 19.73 -5.91 23.60
CA PRO A 76 20.31 -4.91 22.71
C PRO A 76 20.92 -5.47 21.42
N ASP A 77 21.62 -6.61 21.49
CA ASP A 77 22.32 -7.19 20.35
C ASP A 77 21.34 -7.86 19.37
N THR A 78 20.37 -8.61 19.90
CA THR A 78 19.30 -9.20 19.11
C THR A 78 18.40 -8.12 18.47
N LYS A 79 18.18 -6.99 19.16
CA LYS A 79 17.38 -5.88 18.67
C LYS A 79 17.99 -5.22 17.43
N ALA A 80 19.31 -5.02 17.40
CA ALA A 80 19.97 -4.41 16.26
C ALA A 80 19.81 -5.23 14.98
N GLN A 81 20.02 -6.54 15.08
CA GLN A 81 19.86 -7.46 13.95
C GLN A 81 18.39 -7.53 13.47
N ALA A 82 17.44 -7.61 14.40
CA ALA A 82 16.01 -7.64 14.09
C ALA A 82 15.54 -6.36 13.38
N VAL A 83 16.01 -5.18 13.83
CA VAL A 83 15.69 -3.88 13.19
C VAL A 83 16.20 -3.83 11.75
N VAL A 84 17.45 -4.25 11.53
CA VAL A 84 18.05 -4.26 10.19
C VAL A 84 17.30 -5.22 9.26
N ALA A 85 17.01 -6.44 9.73
CA ALA A 85 16.23 -7.41 8.97
C ALA A 85 14.84 -6.86 8.60
N SER A 86 14.14 -6.27 9.58
CA SER A 86 12.82 -5.67 9.37
C SER A 86 12.86 -4.55 8.31
N ARG A 87 13.88 -3.69 8.33
CA ARG A 87 14.06 -2.62 7.35
C ARG A 87 14.35 -3.14 5.95
N LYS A 88 15.15 -4.21 5.81
CA LYS A 88 15.39 -4.87 4.51
C LYS A 88 14.09 -5.38 3.89
N ILE A 89 13.24 -5.99 4.72
CA ILE A 89 11.94 -6.51 4.28
C ILE A 89 11.01 -5.36 3.89
N ASP A 90 10.88 -4.34 4.74
CA ASP A 90 10.06 -3.14 4.45
C ASP A 90 10.48 -2.48 3.13
N TRP A 91 11.78 -2.33 2.90
CA TRP A 91 12.29 -1.75 1.65
C TRP A 91 11.98 -2.64 0.44
N SER A 92 12.24 -3.95 0.54
CA SER A 92 11.97 -4.89 -0.55
C SER A 92 10.49 -4.89 -0.93
N MET A 93 9.61 -4.85 0.07
CA MET A 93 8.16 -4.73 -0.13
C MET A 93 7.80 -3.46 -0.89
N ILE A 94 8.34 -2.30 -0.48
CA ILE A 94 8.06 -1.00 -1.13
C ILE A 94 8.52 -0.97 -2.59
N VAL A 95 9.65 -1.60 -2.91
CA VAL A 95 10.13 -1.66 -4.31
C VAL A 95 9.24 -2.57 -5.15
N ILE A 96 8.94 -3.76 -4.63
CA ILE A 96 8.19 -4.79 -5.36
C ILE A 96 6.72 -4.39 -5.53
N GLU A 97 6.10 -3.70 -4.56
CA GLU A 97 4.71 -3.26 -4.69
C GLU A 97 4.50 -2.31 -5.88
N LYS A 98 5.50 -1.49 -6.27
CA LYS A 98 5.36 -0.54 -7.40
C LYS A 98 5.06 -1.26 -8.70
N ALA A 99 5.69 -2.41 -8.91
CA ALA A 99 5.44 -3.26 -10.06
C ALA A 99 3.99 -3.80 -10.05
N ALA A 100 3.46 -4.20 -8.90
CA ALA A 100 2.07 -4.63 -8.77
C ALA A 100 1.09 -3.49 -9.10
N PHE A 101 1.30 -2.28 -8.55
CA PHE A 101 0.48 -1.11 -8.86
C PHE A 101 0.48 -0.80 -10.36
N GLY A 102 1.65 -0.85 -11.01
CA GLY A 102 1.76 -0.66 -12.45
C GLY A 102 1.04 -1.75 -13.25
N ALA A 103 1.26 -3.02 -12.91
CA ALA A 103 0.67 -4.16 -13.62
C ALA A 103 -0.86 -4.15 -13.58
N VAL A 104 -1.46 -3.83 -12.43
CA VAL A 104 -2.92 -3.73 -12.28
C VAL A 104 -3.50 -2.60 -13.14
N LYS A 105 -2.88 -1.41 -13.13
CA LYS A 105 -3.32 -0.28 -13.97
C LYS A 105 -3.17 -0.57 -15.46
N LEU A 106 -2.06 -1.22 -15.86
CA LEU A 106 -1.85 -1.64 -17.25
C LEU A 106 -2.89 -2.69 -17.67
N SER A 107 -3.21 -3.66 -16.81
CA SER A 107 -4.29 -4.64 -17.08
C SER A 107 -5.61 -3.94 -17.40
N PHE A 108 -6.01 -2.92 -16.62
CA PHE A 108 -7.22 -2.13 -16.90
C PHE A 108 -7.16 -1.43 -18.26
N LEU A 109 -6.03 -0.83 -18.62
CA LEU A 109 -5.87 -0.15 -19.91
C LEU A 109 -5.89 -1.12 -21.10
N PHE A 110 -5.26 -2.30 -20.97
CA PHE A 110 -5.36 -3.35 -21.98
C PHE A 110 -6.79 -3.88 -22.13
N PHE A 111 -7.50 -4.03 -21.01
CA PHE A 111 -8.92 -4.39 -21.00
C PHE A 111 -9.78 -3.35 -21.73
N TYR A 112 -9.60 -2.06 -21.43
CA TYR A 112 -10.34 -0.99 -22.12
C TYR A 112 -10.00 -0.93 -23.60
N ARG A 113 -8.73 -1.14 -23.95
CA ARG A 113 -8.30 -1.24 -25.35
C ARG A 113 -9.04 -2.34 -26.09
N ARG A 114 -9.23 -3.53 -25.49
CA ARG A 114 -9.98 -4.63 -26.13
C ARG A 114 -11.43 -4.24 -26.43
N ILE A 115 -12.07 -3.47 -25.56
CA ILE A 115 -13.49 -3.10 -25.69
C ILE A 115 -13.70 -1.90 -26.61
N PHE A 116 -12.90 -0.83 -26.44
CA PHE A 116 -13.12 0.47 -27.09
C PHE A 116 -12.16 0.74 -28.25
N ASN A 117 -11.46 -0.27 -28.77
CA ASN A 117 -10.48 -0.13 -29.86
C ASN A 117 -11.04 0.47 -31.16
N VAL A 118 -12.37 0.53 -31.27
CA VAL A 118 -13.10 1.05 -32.43
C VAL A 118 -12.75 2.52 -32.70
N TRP A 119 -12.48 3.31 -31.66
CA TRP A 119 -12.23 4.74 -31.82
C TRP A 119 -10.73 5.06 -31.92
N PRO A 120 -10.25 5.71 -33.00
CA PRO A 120 -8.84 6.02 -33.16
C PRO A 120 -8.33 7.03 -32.11
N THR A 121 -9.18 7.95 -31.66
CA THR A 121 -8.85 8.88 -30.56
C THR A 121 -8.68 8.15 -29.23
N PHE A 122 -9.56 7.19 -28.91
CA PHE A 122 -9.42 6.34 -27.73
C PHE A 122 -8.09 5.60 -27.75
N ARG A 123 -7.73 5.01 -28.90
CA ARG A 123 -6.47 4.26 -29.06
C ARG A 123 -5.24 5.10 -28.74
N ARG A 124 -5.20 6.35 -29.22
CA ARG A 124 -4.08 7.28 -28.96
C ARG A 124 -3.98 7.65 -27.48
N ILE A 125 -5.11 8.02 -26.85
CA ILE A 125 -5.14 8.38 -25.42
C ILE A 125 -4.77 7.17 -24.56
N ASN A 126 -5.31 5.99 -24.86
CA ASN A 126 -5.00 4.76 -24.14
C ASN A 126 -3.51 4.40 -24.22
N HIS A 127 -2.89 4.54 -25.40
CA HIS A 127 -1.44 4.33 -25.56
C HIS A 127 -0.61 5.32 -24.76
N ALA A 128 -0.96 6.61 -24.79
CA ALA A 128 -0.29 7.62 -23.97
C ALA A 128 -0.41 7.28 -22.47
N LEU A 129 -1.60 6.88 -22.02
CA LEU A 129 -1.84 6.54 -20.62
C LEU A 129 -1.10 5.26 -20.19
N MET A 130 -1.00 4.25 -21.06
CA MET A 130 -0.18 3.06 -20.80
C MET A 130 1.29 3.42 -20.65
N ALA A 131 1.82 4.28 -21.53
CA ALA A 131 3.20 4.75 -21.43
C ALA A 131 3.44 5.56 -20.15
N ILE A 132 2.51 6.44 -19.78
CA ILE A 132 2.57 7.23 -18.53
C ILE A 132 2.56 6.31 -17.31
N VAL A 133 1.66 5.33 -17.24
CA VAL A 133 1.57 4.40 -16.10
C VAL A 133 2.82 3.52 -15.99
N PHE A 134 3.34 3.03 -17.11
CA PHE A 134 4.56 2.24 -17.13
C PHE A 134 5.77 3.07 -16.67
N ALA A 135 5.96 4.26 -17.24
CA ALA A 135 7.03 5.17 -16.86
C ALA A 135 6.90 5.60 -15.38
N TRP A 136 5.68 5.86 -14.91
CA TRP A 136 5.40 6.19 -13.51
C TRP A 136 5.82 5.07 -12.56
N ALA A 137 5.38 3.84 -12.81
CA ALA A 137 5.72 2.69 -11.96
C ALA A 137 7.24 2.46 -11.94
N LEU A 138 7.88 2.52 -13.12
CA LEU A 138 9.31 2.33 -13.26
C LEU A 138 10.11 3.45 -12.57
N ALA A 139 9.70 4.71 -12.74
CA ALA A 139 10.37 5.85 -12.13
C ALA A 139 10.35 5.78 -10.60
N PHE A 140 9.20 5.45 -10.01
CA PHE A 140 9.11 5.30 -8.55
C PHE A 140 9.88 4.07 -8.06
N MET A 141 9.83 2.95 -8.79
CA MET A 141 10.62 1.76 -8.45
C MET A 141 12.13 2.06 -8.46
N ILE A 142 12.64 2.72 -9.50
CA ILE A 142 14.05 3.13 -9.58
C ILE A 142 14.37 4.14 -8.49
N SER A 143 13.48 5.09 -8.20
CA SER A 143 13.68 6.08 -7.14
C SER A 143 13.76 5.43 -5.75
N ASP A 144 12.96 4.38 -5.48
CA ASP A 144 13.02 3.63 -4.22
C ASP A 144 14.33 2.83 -4.10
N ILE A 145 14.86 2.35 -5.23
CA ILE A 145 16.15 1.64 -5.28
C ILE A 145 17.32 2.61 -5.06
N LEU A 146 17.28 3.77 -5.71
CA LEU A 146 18.37 4.75 -5.74
C LEU A 146 18.23 5.85 -4.69
N ILE A 147 17.34 5.71 -3.71
CA ILE A 147 17.05 6.77 -2.73
C ILE A 147 18.30 7.19 -1.93
N CYS A 148 19.26 6.29 -1.71
CA CYS A 148 20.55 6.58 -1.06
C CYS A 148 21.74 6.61 -2.03
N GLY A 149 21.51 6.64 -3.34
CA GLY A 149 22.56 6.70 -4.36
C GLY A 149 23.51 5.49 -4.29
N THR A 150 24.80 5.77 -4.07
CA THR A 150 25.88 4.77 -4.02
C THR A 150 25.92 3.94 -2.73
N HIS A 151 25.12 4.31 -1.72
CA HIS A 151 25.13 3.71 -0.39
C HIS A 151 23.78 3.07 -0.02
N PRO A 152 23.32 2.03 -0.72
CA PRO A 152 22.03 1.38 -0.44
C PRO A 152 21.98 0.77 0.97
N GLU A 153 23.13 0.45 1.57
CA GLU A 153 23.24 -0.08 2.93
C GLU A 153 22.65 0.85 4.01
N LEU A 154 22.60 2.16 3.74
CA LEU A 154 22.04 3.15 4.67
C LEU A 154 20.53 3.00 4.83
N ILE A 155 19.84 2.44 3.82
CA ILE A 155 18.38 2.22 3.85
C ILE A 155 18.01 1.32 5.03
N TRP A 156 18.78 0.25 5.23
CA TRP A 156 18.54 -0.73 6.30
C TRP A 156 19.52 -0.65 7.46
N GLY A 157 20.49 0.26 7.44
CA GLY A 157 21.47 0.46 8.51
C GLY A 157 20.81 0.73 9.86
N TYR A 158 21.43 0.29 10.96
CA TYR A 158 20.86 0.43 12.31
C TYR A 158 20.71 1.90 12.72
N ASP A 159 21.77 2.70 12.53
CA ASP A 159 21.74 4.15 12.71
C ASP A 159 21.14 4.84 11.48
N GLN A 160 20.00 5.47 11.68
CA GLN A 160 19.24 6.15 10.61
C GLN A 160 19.54 7.65 10.55
N THR A 161 20.37 8.18 11.46
CA THR A 161 20.76 9.60 11.43
C THR A 161 21.63 9.89 10.20
N ILE A 162 22.52 8.95 9.87
CA ILE A 162 23.35 9.00 8.65
C ILE A 162 22.45 8.94 7.40
N ALA A 163 21.50 8.01 7.37
CA ALA A 163 20.53 7.88 6.28
C ALA A 163 19.70 9.16 6.08
N ARG A 164 19.33 9.85 7.18
CA ARG A 164 18.60 11.13 7.11
C ARG A 164 19.42 12.25 6.45
N ALA A 165 20.75 12.24 6.61
CA ALA A 165 21.63 13.26 6.05
C ALA A 165 22.05 12.97 4.61
N GLN A 166 22.24 11.70 4.24
CA GLN A 166 22.83 11.31 2.95
C GLN A 166 21.82 10.79 1.93
N CYS A 167 20.68 10.27 2.37
CA CYS A 167 19.66 9.75 1.46
C CYS A 167 18.59 10.80 1.13
N GLY A 168 17.88 10.58 0.02
CA GLY A 168 16.71 11.34 -0.38
C GLY A 168 15.57 11.28 0.65
N ASN A 169 14.67 12.25 0.58
CA ASN A 169 13.54 12.35 1.49
C ASN A 169 12.49 11.26 1.20
N ARG A 170 12.60 10.13 1.92
CA ARG A 170 11.66 8.99 1.84
C ARG A 170 10.21 9.39 2.07
N GLY A 171 9.95 10.31 3.01
CA GLY A 171 8.60 10.78 3.29
C GLY A 171 7.99 11.53 2.11
N ALA A 172 8.78 12.41 1.49
CA ALA A 172 8.35 13.17 0.33
C ALA A 172 8.11 12.24 -0.88
N GLN A 173 8.97 11.23 -1.06
CA GLN A 173 8.82 10.23 -2.11
C GLN A 173 7.54 9.40 -1.95
N LEU A 174 7.26 8.91 -0.74
CA LEU A 174 6.01 8.17 -0.44
C LEU A 174 4.77 9.04 -0.67
N LEU A 175 4.82 10.31 -0.25
CA LEU A 175 3.75 11.26 -0.48
C LEU A 175 3.53 11.50 -1.97
N ALA A 176 4.59 11.80 -2.72
CA ALA A 176 4.56 12.02 -4.17
C ALA A 176 4.01 10.79 -4.92
N PHE A 177 4.47 9.59 -4.56
CA PHE A 177 3.92 8.33 -5.08
C PHE A 177 2.42 8.24 -4.82
N SER A 178 1.97 8.62 -3.62
CA SER A 178 0.56 8.50 -3.27
C SER A 178 -0.36 9.48 -3.98
N VAL A 179 0.04 10.74 -4.09
CA VAL A 179 -0.69 11.77 -4.84
C VAL A 179 -0.77 11.40 -6.33
N THR A 180 0.36 11.02 -6.93
CA THR A 180 0.41 10.65 -8.36
C THR A 180 -0.29 9.32 -8.65
N SER A 181 -0.31 8.37 -7.69
CA SER A 181 -1.12 7.16 -7.82
C SER A 181 -2.61 7.47 -7.92
N VAL A 182 -3.13 8.35 -7.05
CA VAL A 182 -4.54 8.76 -7.08
C VAL A 182 -4.85 9.46 -8.41
N ALA A 183 -3.97 10.36 -8.87
CA ALA A 183 -4.16 11.04 -10.15
C ALA A 183 -4.22 10.07 -11.33
N THR A 184 -3.33 9.07 -11.36
CA THR A 184 -3.33 8.04 -12.41
C THR A 184 -4.54 7.11 -12.30
N ASP A 185 -5.02 6.80 -11.09
CA ASP A 185 -6.25 6.00 -10.89
C ASP A 185 -7.48 6.72 -11.48
N ILE A 186 -7.62 8.02 -11.21
CA ILE A 186 -8.71 8.85 -11.76
C ILE A 186 -8.63 8.91 -13.29
N ALA A 187 -7.43 9.08 -13.85
CA ALA A 187 -7.25 9.11 -15.31
C ALA A 187 -7.65 7.78 -15.98
N VAL A 188 -7.26 6.64 -15.38
CA VAL A 188 -7.65 5.31 -15.88
C VAL A 188 -9.16 5.09 -15.76
N LEU A 189 -9.77 5.48 -14.62
CA LEU A 189 -11.21 5.33 -14.38
C LEU A 189 -12.09 6.16 -15.30
N THR A 190 -11.69 7.40 -15.58
CA THR A 190 -12.48 8.34 -16.39
C THR A 190 -12.41 8.04 -17.87
N LEU A 191 -11.32 7.40 -18.34
CA LEU A 191 -11.10 7.07 -19.74
C LEU A 191 -12.30 6.38 -20.42
N PRO A 192 -12.86 5.26 -19.92
CA PRO A 192 -13.99 4.60 -20.57
C PRO A 192 -15.31 5.39 -20.47
N ILE A 193 -15.52 6.16 -19.40
CA ILE A 193 -16.79 6.88 -19.15
C ILE A 193 -17.11 7.84 -20.29
N VAL A 194 -16.09 8.54 -20.78
CA VAL A 194 -16.21 9.49 -21.90
C VAL A 194 -16.73 8.81 -23.18
N TYR A 195 -16.43 7.52 -23.37
CA TYR A 195 -16.80 6.76 -24.58
C TYR A 195 -18.02 5.85 -24.39
N ILE A 196 -18.34 5.44 -23.16
CA ILE A 196 -19.53 4.64 -22.85
C ILE A 196 -20.82 5.37 -23.26
N GLY A 197 -20.86 6.70 -23.13
CA GLY A 197 -22.02 7.50 -23.54
C GLY A 197 -22.31 7.47 -25.05
N ARG A 198 -21.40 6.94 -25.88
CA ARG A 198 -21.52 6.95 -27.34
C ARG A 198 -21.71 5.57 -27.98
N LEU A 199 -21.76 4.49 -27.20
CA LEU A 199 -21.75 3.13 -27.74
C LEU A 199 -22.94 2.30 -27.26
N GLN A 200 -23.72 1.73 -28.21
CA GLN A 200 -24.73 0.72 -27.92
C GLN A 200 -24.04 -0.61 -27.58
N MET A 201 -23.59 -0.75 -26.33
CA MET A 201 -22.88 -1.94 -25.88
C MET A 201 -23.83 -3.12 -25.65
N SER A 202 -23.37 -4.32 -25.99
CA SER A 202 -24.05 -5.56 -25.58
C SER A 202 -24.12 -5.66 -24.05
N ARG A 203 -25.19 -6.28 -23.52
CA ARG A 203 -25.39 -6.41 -22.05
C ARG A 203 -24.18 -7.02 -21.34
N LYS A 204 -23.46 -7.95 -22.00
CA LYS A 204 -22.22 -8.57 -21.49
C LYS A 204 -21.07 -7.57 -21.35
N SER A 205 -20.83 -6.74 -22.38
CA SER A 205 -19.77 -5.72 -22.35
C SER A 205 -20.08 -4.62 -21.34
N LYS A 206 -21.36 -4.26 -21.22
CA LYS A 206 -21.84 -3.30 -20.21
C LYS A 206 -21.61 -3.83 -18.79
N LEU A 207 -21.93 -5.09 -18.52
CA LEU A 207 -21.69 -5.71 -17.21
C LEU A 207 -20.18 -5.76 -16.89
N ALA A 208 -19.34 -6.19 -17.84
CA ALA A 208 -17.89 -6.24 -17.65
C ALA A 208 -17.28 -4.86 -17.39
N ALA A 209 -17.71 -3.83 -18.14
CA ALA A 209 -17.28 -2.45 -17.92
C ALA A 209 -17.72 -1.92 -16.54
N SER A 210 -18.96 -2.21 -16.11
CA SER A 210 -19.45 -1.82 -14.78
C SER A 210 -18.66 -2.47 -13.65
N MET A 211 -18.35 -3.77 -13.73
CA MET A 211 -17.55 -4.45 -12.71
C MET A 211 -16.13 -3.87 -12.61
N VAL A 212 -15.52 -3.55 -13.76
CA VAL A 212 -14.20 -2.92 -13.80
C VAL A 212 -14.24 -1.51 -13.20
N PHE A 213 -15.26 -0.73 -13.51
CA PHE A 213 -15.48 0.59 -12.92
C PHE A 213 -15.64 0.53 -11.40
N LEU A 214 -16.45 -0.40 -10.89
CA LEU A 214 -16.64 -0.60 -9.44
C LEU A 214 -15.35 -1.01 -8.73
N CYS A 215 -14.57 -1.94 -9.29
CA CYS A 215 -13.29 -2.28 -8.68
C CYS A 215 -12.29 -1.12 -8.73
N GLY A 216 -12.24 -0.38 -9.84
CA GLY A 216 -11.37 0.78 -9.96
C GLY A 216 -11.74 1.90 -8.98
N SER A 217 -13.04 2.15 -8.75
CA SER A 217 -13.50 3.15 -7.79
C SER A 217 -13.15 2.77 -6.35
N LEU A 218 -13.33 1.49 -5.98
CA LEU A 218 -12.88 0.96 -4.69
C LEU A 218 -11.36 1.12 -4.52
N SER A 219 -10.58 0.75 -5.54
CA SER A 219 -9.12 0.92 -5.52
C SER A 219 -8.70 2.39 -5.38
N THR A 220 -9.40 3.30 -6.06
CA THR A 220 -9.13 4.73 -5.96
C THR A 220 -9.46 5.26 -4.57
N GLY A 221 -10.57 4.82 -3.98
CA GLY A 221 -10.92 5.15 -2.59
C GLY A 221 -9.84 4.71 -1.61
N ALA A 222 -9.32 3.48 -1.76
CA ALA A 222 -8.19 3.00 -0.96
C ALA A 222 -6.91 3.85 -1.16
N SER A 223 -6.61 4.23 -2.41
CA SER A 223 -5.50 5.13 -2.73
C SER A 223 -5.66 6.51 -2.06
N ILE A 224 -6.88 7.07 -2.03
CA ILE A 224 -7.19 8.35 -1.38
C ILE A 224 -7.03 8.25 0.13
N LEU A 225 -7.55 7.20 0.76
CA LEU A 225 -7.38 6.97 2.20
C LEU A 225 -5.89 6.89 2.57
N ARG A 226 -5.11 6.15 1.79
CA ARG A 226 -3.65 6.09 1.95
C ARG A 226 -2.99 7.46 1.79
N MET A 227 -3.40 8.25 0.79
CA MET A 227 -2.89 9.60 0.58
C MET A 227 -3.18 10.50 1.79
N ILE A 228 -4.41 10.48 2.32
CA ILE A 228 -4.79 11.23 3.53
C ILE A 228 -3.89 10.84 4.70
N PHE A 229 -3.70 9.54 4.92
CA PHE A 229 -2.82 9.04 5.98
C PHE A 229 -1.38 9.56 5.83
N LEU A 230 -0.85 9.57 4.61
CA LEU A 230 0.51 10.04 4.33
C LEU A 230 0.64 11.56 4.48
N ILE A 231 -0.35 12.34 4.04
CA ILE A 231 -0.39 13.81 4.22
C ILE A 231 -0.33 14.16 5.72
N VAL A 232 -1.10 13.45 6.55
CA VAL A 232 -1.13 13.70 8.00
C VAL A 232 0.14 13.19 8.68
N SER A 233 0.74 12.10 8.18
CA SER A 233 1.96 11.50 8.76
C SER A 233 3.25 12.20 8.36
N TYR A 234 3.29 12.85 7.20
CA TYR A 234 4.46 13.54 6.66
C TYR A 234 5.02 14.64 7.58
N PRO A 235 4.23 15.63 8.07
CA PRO A 235 4.76 16.71 8.91
C PRO A 235 5.31 16.20 10.25
N VAL A 236 4.82 15.05 10.72
CA VAL A 236 5.29 14.41 11.95
C VAL A 236 6.65 13.71 11.76
N GLY A 237 7.18 13.66 10.53
CA GLY A 237 8.44 12.99 10.22
C GLY A 237 8.36 11.45 10.27
N ARG A 238 7.16 10.88 10.43
CA ARG A 238 6.91 9.42 10.59
C ARG A 238 7.38 8.57 9.42
N LEU A 239 7.49 9.19 8.25
CA LEU A 239 7.82 8.53 7.00
C LEU A 239 9.32 8.63 6.65
N GLY A 240 10.05 9.51 7.35
CA GLY A 240 11.46 9.78 7.13
C GLY A 240 12.40 8.87 7.90
N PHE A 241 13.69 8.95 7.58
CA PHE A 241 14.76 8.30 8.32
C PHE A 241 14.93 8.94 9.71
N ALA A 242 15.28 8.14 10.71
CA ALA A 242 15.46 8.56 12.11
C ALA A 242 14.23 9.25 12.73
N TYR A 243 13.04 8.70 12.51
CA TYR A 243 11.83 9.16 13.19
C TYR A 243 11.96 9.05 14.71
N SER A 244 11.70 10.16 15.39
CA SER A 244 11.48 10.20 16.84
C SER A 244 10.03 10.64 17.09
N PRO A 245 9.25 9.92 17.90
CA PRO A 245 7.85 10.27 18.12
C PRO A 245 7.74 11.62 18.84
N PRO A 246 6.87 12.54 18.36
CA PRO A 246 6.60 13.76 19.10
C PRO A 246 5.89 13.46 20.43
N PRO A 247 5.95 14.36 21.41
CA PRO A 247 5.12 14.30 22.61
C PRO A 247 3.64 14.12 22.24
N GLN A 248 2.88 13.36 23.06
CA GLN A 248 1.50 12.91 22.74
C GLN A 248 0.51 14.04 22.44
N GLU A 249 0.81 15.26 22.92
CA GLU A 249 -0.04 16.45 22.81
C GLU A 249 -0.15 17.01 21.39
N GLU A 250 0.83 16.74 20.50
CA GLU A 250 0.90 17.30 19.14
C GLU A 250 0.34 16.37 18.04
N THR A 251 -0.18 15.20 18.41
CA THR A 251 -0.67 14.24 17.40
C THR A 251 -2.02 14.66 16.81
N PRO A 252 -2.14 14.86 15.49
CA PRO A 252 -3.37 15.36 14.88
C PRO A 252 -4.53 14.37 15.06
N LEU A 253 -5.74 14.92 15.21
CA LEU A 253 -6.97 14.17 15.51
C LEU A 253 -7.23 13.02 14.52
N VAL A 254 -6.87 13.20 13.25
CA VAL A 254 -7.00 12.19 12.19
C VAL A 254 -6.15 10.95 12.50
N LEU A 255 -4.92 11.11 12.99
CA LEU A 255 -4.07 9.99 13.39
C LEU A 255 -4.62 9.25 14.61
N LYS A 256 -5.36 9.94 15.50
CA LYS A 256 -6.10 9.30 16.60
C LYS A 256 -7.34 8.57 16.10
N ALA A 257 -8.08 9.14 15.15
CA ALA A 257 -9.28 8.53 14.57
C ALA A 257 -9.00 7.29 13.72
N PHE A 258 -7.85 7.24 13.03
CA PHE A 258 -7.35 6.06 12.32
C PHE A 258 -6.55 5.11 13.22
N ASN A 259 -6.49 5.37 14.54
CA ASN A 259 -5.85 4.45 15.46
C ASN A 259 -6.73 3.18 15.61
N PRO A 260 -6.29 1.99 15.19
CA PRO A 260 -7.03 0.74 15.30
C PRO A 260 -7.39 0.33 16.72
N THR A 261 -6.71 0.85 17.75
CA THR A 261 -7.05 0.56 19.15
C THR A 261 -8.15 1.44 19.74
N GLU A 262 -8.36 2.65 19.22
CA GLU A 262 -9.22 3.69 19.86
C GLU A 262 -10.15 4.43 18.88
N GLY A 263 -10.02 4.15 17.58
CA GLY A 263 -10.64 4.92 16.50
C GLY A 263 -11.67 4.14 15.69
N LEU A 264 -12.02 4.67 14.51
CA LEU A 264 -13.12 4.16 13.66
C LEU A 264 -12.89 2.75 13.09
N LEU A 265 -11.63 2.27 13.14
CA LEU A 265 -11.28 0.90 12.76
C LEU A 265 -11.64 -0.09 13.87
N SER A 266 -11.66 0.31 15.15
CA SER A 266 -12.04 -0.60 16.26
C SER A 266 -13.50 -1.08 16.13
N SER A 267 -14.38 -0.22 15.60
CA SER A 267 -15.79 -0.54 15.32
C SER A 267 -16.00 -1.39 14.06
N LEU A 268 -15.05 -1.40 13.11
CA LEU A 268 -15.03 -2.34 11.99
C LEU A 268 -14.47 -3.71 12.40
N PHE A 269 -13.53 -3.74 13.34
CA PHE A 269 -12.89 -4.97 13.84
C PHE A 269 -13.59 -5.63 15.04
N SER A 270 -14.61 -4.99 15.63
CA SER A 270 -15.48 -5.62 16.63
C SER A 270 -16.23 -6.84 16.09
N VAL A 271 -16.36 -6.96 14.77
CA VAL A 271 -16.94 -8.13 14.06
C VAL A 271 -16.03 -9.36 14.12
N PHE A 272 -14.71 -9.19 14.35
CA PHE A 272 -13.71 -10.28 14.32
C PHE A 272 -13.14 -10.63 15.71
N HIS A 273 -13.78 -10.20 16.80
CA HIS A 273 -13.21 -10.37 18.15
C HIS A 273 -13.25 -11.85 18.63
N TYR A 274 -12.07 -12.45 18.79
CA TYR A 274 -11.84 -13.64 19.63
C TYR A 274 -11.87 -13.24 21.11
N PRO A 275 -12.59 -13.94 22.00
CA PRO A 275 -12.69 -13.60 23.41
C PRO A 275 -11.43 -14.08 24.14
N GLY A 276 -10.45 -13.21 24.37
CA GLY A 276 -9.28 -13.58 25.18
C GLY A 276 -8.17 -12.57 25.37
N SER A 277 -8.11 -11.47 24.59
CA SER A 277 -6.95 -10.56 24.60
C SER A 277 -7.06 -9.32 25.50
N GLN A 278 -8.06 -9.23 26.39
CA GLN A 278 -8.19 -8.06 27.28
C GLN A 278 -7.20 -8.01 28.45
N ALA A 279 -6.43 -9.08 28.71
CA ALA A 279 -5.64 -9.15 29.95
C ALA A 279 -4.28 -8.42 29.93
N ILE A 280 -3.71 -8.05 28.77
CA ILE A 280 -2.27 -7.69 28.71
C ILE A 280 -2.00 -6.19 28.49
N ILE A 281 -2.96 -5.40 28.00
CA ILE A 281 -2.67 -3.99 27.60
C ILE A 281 -3.08 -2.95 28.67
N CYS A 282 -3.77 -3.35 29.74
CA CYS A 282 -4.23 -2.42 30.80
C CYS A 282 -3.31 -2.36 32.03
N ASN A 283 -1.98 -2.27 31.84
CA ASN A 283 -1.06 -1.92 32.94
C ASN A 283 0.03 -0.91 32.52
N LYS A 284 -0.42 0.25 32.02
CA LYS A 284 0.43 1.46 31.87
C LYS A 284 -0.17 2.67 32.59
N ARG A 285 -0.83 2.43 33.73
CA ARG A 285 -1.36 3.47 34.63
C ARG A 285 -0.52 3.60 35.92
N LYS A 286 0.81 3.49 35.81
CA LYS A 286 1.74 3.97 36.84
C LYS A 286 2.78 4.87 36.19
N GLY A 287 2.71 6.15 36.55
CA GLY A 287 3.54 7.21 36.01
C GLY A 287 5.01 6.99 36.30
N TYR A 288 5.85 7.35 35.34
CA TYR A 288 7.26 7.63 35.57
C TYR A 288 7.48 9.12 35.28
N VAL A 289 7.51 9.87 36.38
CA VAL A 289 8.01 11.23 36.46
C VAL A 289 9.52 11.17 36.20
N TYR A 290 9.99 11.81 35.13
CA TYR A 290 11.42 12.14 35.00
C TYR A 290 11.72 13.28 35.99
N SER A 291 12.31 12.94 37.14
CA SER A 291 12.94 13.92 38.02
C SER A 291 14.44 13.89 37.77
N GLY A 292 14.95 14.93 37.11
CA GLY A 292 16.37 15.22 37.10
C GLY A 292 16.76 15.94 38.38
N LYS A 293 17.90 15.54 38.97
CA LYS A 293 18.97 16.41 39.51
C LYS A 293 19.90 15.62 40.43
N HIS A 294 21.20 15.85 40.20
CA HIS A 294 22.35 15.86 41.10
C HIS A 294 22.48 14.83 42.22
N LEU A 295 23.70 14.31 42.38
CA LEU A 295 24.60 14.54 43.53
C LEU A 295 25.74 13.47 43.51
N PRO A 296 26.80 13.68 44.30
CA PRO A 296 28.05 14.36 43.97
C PRO A 296 29.18 13.40 43.52
#